data_AF-X1S5H8-F1
#
_entry.id   AF-X1S5H8-F1
#
_cell.length_a   1.000
_cell.length_b   1.000
_cell.length_c   1.000
_cell.angle_alpha   90.00
_cell.angle_beta   90.00
_cell.angle_gamma   90.00
#
_symmetry.space_group_name_H-M   'P 1'
#
loop_
_entity.id
_entity.type
_entity.pdbx_description
1 polymer ?
#
loop_
_entity_poly.entity_id
_entity_poly.type
_entity_poly.pdbx_seq_one_letter_code
_entity_poly.pdbx_strand_id
1 'polypeptide(L)'
;RLIRSLPELRVEEDLLTPTEHEVLRLATEGLTNREIAERLGISRGTVVVHLMDIRRRIGVRTREEAIAAFGKPTVRVRIPFPAARAPTPEEVERVRLQTQLYERKVGSLLTMVDELERSPSMEKVGILENELLDLVEEVGRAREPARGREAVILGALQGALEAIIREDIAPVRASLILLERETLPMRIEAAKRSFLSTIRLLRKSLTIISLS
;
A
#
# COMPACT_ATOMS: atom_id res chain seq x y z
N ARG A 1 -30.21 46.02 14.49
CA ARG A 1 -29.21 46.32 13.43
C ARG A 1 -28.08 45.30 13.54
N LEU A 2 -27.96 44.46 12.51
CA LEU A 2 -26.86 43.58 12.09
C LEU A 2 -25.91 42.96 13.14
N ILE A 3 -26.09 41.66 13.39
CA ILE A 3 -24.96 40.72 13.35
C ILE A 3 -25.28 39.68 12.27
N ARG A 4 -24.33 39.57 11.34
CA ARG A 4 -24.39 38.92 10.04
C ARG A 4 -24.88 37.48 10.11
N SER A 5 -25.79 37.15 9.21
CA SER A 5 -26.03 35.81 8.68
C SER A 5 -24.69 35.10 8.46
N LEU A 6 -24.41 34.10 9.29
CA LEU A 6 -23.32 33.15 9.05
C LEU A 6 -23.60 32.43 7.73
N PRO A 7 -22.58 32.22 6.88
CA PRO A 7 -22.74 31.59 5.59
C PRO A 7 -23.34 30.19 5.75
N GLU A 8 -24.21 29.79 4.82
CA GLU A 8 -24.57 28.40 4.61
C GLU A 8 -23.27 27.61 4.42
N LEU A 9 -22.77 26.99 5.50
CA LEU A 9 -21.63 26.09 5.47
C LEU A 9 -22.08 24.83 4.75
N ARG A 10 -21.99 24.87 3.42
CA ARG A 10 -22.00 23.69 2.57
C ARG A 10 -20.93 22.75 3.10
N VAL A 11 -21.29 21.48 3.23
CA VAL A 11 -20.37 20.38 3.51
C VAL A 11 -19.13 20.62 2.65
N GLU A 12 -17.96 20.79 3.26
CA GLU A 12 -16.72 21.18 2.57
C GLU A 12 -16.57 20.38 1.27
N GLU A 13 -16.79 21.07 0.14
CA GLU A 13 -16.43 20.61 -1.21
C GLU A 13 -14.91 20.31 -1.30
N ASP A 14 -14.13 20.66 -0.26
CA ASP A 14 -12.68 20.58 -0.19
C ASP A 14 -12.09 19.32 0.49
N LEU A 15 -12.91 18.41 1.04
CA LEU A 15 -12.35 17.19 1.65
C LEU A 15 -11.90 16.15 0.62
N LEU A 16 -12.63 16.03 -0.49
CA LEU A 16 -12.32 15.10 -1.57
C LEU A 16 -11.79 15.87 -2.78
N THR A 17 -10.79 15.31 -3.46
CA THR A 17 -10.38 15.82 -4.77
C THR A 17 -11.52 15.70 -5.79
N PRO A 18 -11.52 16.48 -6.89
CA PRO A 18 -12.55 16.38 -7.93
C PRO A 18 -12.75 14.95 -8.44
N THR A 19 -11.66 14.19 -8.59
CA THR A 19 -11.70 12.77 -9.01
C THR A 19 -12.29 11.87 -7.94
N GLU A 20 -11.92 12.06 -6.66
CA GLU A 20 -12.50 11.29 -5.55
C GLU A 20 -14.00 11.57 -5.37
N HIS A 21 -14.40 12.83 -5.55
CA HIS A 21 -15.81 13.21 -5.53
C HIS A 21 -16.59 12.53 -6.65
N GLU A 22 -16.04 12.52 -7.86
CA GLU A 22 -16.66 11.87 -9.02
C GLU A 22 -16.75 10.34 -8.85
N VAL A 23 -15.69 9.71 -8.32
CA VAL A 23 -15.71 8.27 -7.99
C VAL A 23 -16.78 7.95 -6.95
N LEU A 24 -16.92 8.77 -5.90
CA LEU A 24 -17.93 8.56 -4.86
C LEU A 24 -19.35 8.80 -5.40
N ARG A 25 -19.53 9.79 -6.28
CA ARG A 25 -20.79 10.09 -6.96
C ARG A 25 -21.25 8.93 -7.84
N LEU A 26 -20.36 8.34 -8.64
CA LEU A 26 -20.69 7.16 -9.43
C LEU A 26 -20.95 5.92 -8.54
N ALA A 27 -20.29 5.85 -7.39
CA ALA A 27 -20.53 4.77 -6.43
C ALA A 27 -21.93 4.84 -5.80
N THR A 28 -22.49 6.05 -5.58
CA THR A 28 -23.85 6.24 -5.04
C THR A 28 -24.95 5.91 -6.05
N GLU A 29 -24.64 5.98 -7.34
CA GLU A 29 -25.49 5.49 -8.43
C GLU A 29 -25.54 3.95 -8.54
N GLY A 30 -24.77 3.24 -7.70
CA GLY A 30 -24.75 1.77 -7.65
C GLY A 30 -23.74 1.12 -8.60
N LEU A 31 -22.90 1.89 -9.30
CA LEU A 31 -21.91 1.33 -10.23
C LEU A 31 -20.81 0.56 -9.50
N THR A 32 -20.43 -0.58 -10.05
CA THR A 32 -19.28 -1.38 -9.61
C THR A 32 -17.96 -0.67 -9.93
N ASN A 33 -16.87 -1.06 -9.26
CA ASN A 33 -15.54 -0.48 -9.54
C ASN A 33 -15.10 -0.65 -11.00
N ARG A 34 -15.62 -1.65 -11.71
CA ARG A 34 -15.36 -1.88 -13.14
C ARG A 34 -16.10 -0.86 -14.01
N GLU A 35 -17.38 -0.63 -13.73
CA GLU A 35 -18.20 0.34 -14.47
C GLU A 35 -17.75 1.78 -14.20
N ILE A 36 -17.32 2.09 -12.97
CA ILE A 36 -16.71 3.37 -12.63
C ILE A 36 -15.40 3.57 -13.42
N ALA A 37 -14.56 2.53 -13.51
CA ALA A 37 -13.31 2.57 -14.25
C ALA A 37 -13.54 2.80 -15.75
N GLU A 38 -14.49 2.09 -16.35
CA GLU A 38 -14.89 2.25 -17.75
C GLU A 38 -15.42 3.66 -18.03
N ARG A 39 -16.23 4.22 -17.11
CA ARG A 39 -16.84 5.55 -17.27
C ARG A 39 -15.84 6.70 -17.09
N LEU A 40 -14.81 6.51 -16.28
CA LEU A 40 -13.77 7.51 -16.02
C LEU A 40 -12.51 7.33 -16.88
N GLY A 41 -12.42 6.28 -17.69
CA GLY A 41 -11.25 5.99 -18.51
C GLY A 41 -9.99 5.66 -17.69
N ILE A 42 -10.16 5.12 -16.48
CA ILE A 42 -9.07 4.75 -15.56
C ILE A 42 -9.08 3.24 -15.27
N SER A 43 -8.06 2.73 -14.58
CA SER A 43 -8.02 1.31 -14.20
C SER A 43 -8.94 1.02 -13.00
N ARG A 44 -9.44 -0.22 -12.91
CA ARG A 44 -10.17 -0.71 -11.72
C ARG A 44 -9.35 -0.57 -10.43
N GLY A 45 -8.04 -0.79 -10.49
CA GLY A 45 -7.14 -0.62 -9.35
C GLY A 45 -7.11 0.84 -8.87
N THR A 46 -7.11 1.80 -9.81
CA THR A 46 -7.17 3.23 -9.52
C THR A 46 -8.46 3.61 -8.80
N VAL A 47 -9.61 3.03 -9.20
CA VAL A 47 -10.89 3.23 -8.51
C VAL A 47 -10.86 2.70 -7.06
N VAL A 48 -10.23 1.55 -6.84
CA VAL A 48 -10.08 0.97 -5.48
C VAL A 48 -9.26 1.88 -4.58
N VAL A 49 -8.16 2.45 -5.10
CA VAL A 49 -7.32 3.41 -4.37
C VAL A 49 -8.09 4.68 -4.02
N HIS A 50 -8.82 5.28 -4.98
CA HIS A 50 -9.66 6.44 -4.69
C HIS A 50 -10.69 6.15 -3.60
N LEU A 51 -11.39 5.00 -3.63
CA LEU A 51 -12.35 4.62 -2.58
C LEU A 51 -11.69 4.35 -1.22
N MET A 52 -10.43 3.94 -1.18
CA MET A 52 -9.66 3.85 0.07
C MET A 52 -9.35 5.24 0.63
N ASP A 53 -8.87 6.14 -0.23
CA ASP A 53 -8.54 7.51 0.17
C ASP A 53 -9.78 8.29 0.62
N ILE A 54 -10.90 8.17 -0.08
CA ILE A 54 -12.20 8.74 0.30
C ILE A 54 -12.57 8.30 1.72
N ARG A 55 -12.57 6.99 1.98
CA ARG A 55 -12.93 6.41 3.29
C ARG A 55 -12.02 6.92 4.41
N ARG A 56 -10.71 7.02 4.13
CA ARG A 56 -9.74 7.60 5.07
C ARG A 56 -10.04 9.07 5.37
N ARG A 57 -10.35 9.87 4.35
CA ARG A 57 -10.59 11.33 4.50
C ARG A 57 -11.88 11.63 5.25
N ILE A 58 -12.93 10.84 5.02
CA ILE A 58 -14.22 11.02 5.70
C ILE A 58 -14.36 10.19 6.99
N GLY A 59 -13.35 9.39 7.34
CA GLY A 59 -13.28 8.66 8.61
C GLY A 59 -14.20 7.44 8.73
N VAL A 60 -14.52 6.79 7.61
CA VAL A 60 -15.40 5.60 7.57
C VAL A 60 -14.63 4.36 7.10
N ARG A 61 -15.18 3.17 7.30
CA ARG A 61 -14.51 1.88 7.07
C ARG A 61 -14.99 1.18 5.81
N THR A 62 -16.26 1.32 5.46
CA THR A 62 -16.86 0.60 4.33
C THR A 62 -17.27 1.53 3.19
N ARG A 63 -17.47 0.93 2.00
CA ARG A 63 -17.96 1.66 0.83
C ARG A 63 -19.40 2.12 1.07
N GLU A 64 -20.19 1.30 1.74
CA GLU A 64 -21.58 1.57 2.08
C GLU A 64 -21.68 2.74 3.06
N GLU A 65 -20.79 2.81 4.04
CA GLU A 65 -20.67 3.95 4.95
C GLU A 65 -20.25 5.23 4.21
N ALA A 66 -19.33 5.12 3.24
CA ALA A 66 -18.92 6.27 2.42
C ALA A 66 -20.06 6.78 1.52
N ILE A 67 -20.82 5.87 0.91
CA ILE A 67 -22.03 6.19 0.12
C ILE A 67 -23.09 6.85 1.02
N ALA A 68 -23.31 6.31 2.21
CA ALA A 68 -24.30 6.84 3.16
C ALA A 68 -23.93 8.23 3.71
N ALA A 69 -22.63 8.55 3.77
CA ALA A 69 -22.11 9.84 4.20
C ALA A 69 -22.11 10.90 3.09
N PHE A 70 -22.25 10.50 1.81
CA PHE A 70 -22.23 11.42 0.67
C PHE A 70 -23.46 12.35 0.68
N GLY A 71 -23.22 13.67 0.66
CA GLY A 71 -24.28 14.69 0.60
C GLY A 71 -25.05 14.95 1.91
N LYS A 72 -24.70 14.30 3.02
CA LYS A 72 -25.28 14.59 4.35
C LYS A 72 -24.33 15.44 5.18
N PRO A 73 -24.81 16.49 5.88
CA PRO A 73 -24.02 17.14 6.93
C PRO A 73 -23.81 16.11 8.04
N THR A 74 -22.62 15.53 8.09
CA THR A 74 -22.25 14.56 9.13
C THR A 74 -22.11 15.31 10.44
N VAL A 75 -23.13 15.21 11.30
CA VAL A 75 -23.01 15.55 12.72
C VAL A 75 -21.93 14.63 13.29
N ARG A 76 -20.74 15.19 13.52
CA ARG A 76 -19.69 14.48 14.24
C ARG A 76 -20.21 14.17 15.64
N VAL A 77 -20.39 12.89 15.97
CA VAL A 77 -20.11 12.47 17.34
C VAL A 77 -18.63 12.78 17.54
N ARG A 78 -18.36 13.80 18.35
CA ARG A 78 -17.01 14.13 18.80
C ARG A 78 -16.57 12.97 19.68
N ILE A 79 -15.99 11.93 19.09
CA ILE A 79 -15.00 11.14 19.82
C ILE A 79 -13.93 12.16 20.18
N PRO A 80 -13.57 12.34 21.47
CA PRO A 80 -12.43 13.18 21.82
C PRO A 80 -11.21 12.55 21.16
N PHE A 81 -10.83 13.03 19.98
CA PHE A 81 -9.45 12.98 19.58
C PHE A 81 -8.75 13.85 20.62
N PRO A 82 -7.83 13.31 21.45
CA PRO A 82 -6.96 14.18 22.21
C PRO A 82 -6.37 15.15 21.19
N ALA A 83 -6.50 16.46 21.46
CA ALA A 83 -5.89 17.48 20.62
C ALA A 83 -4.46 17.01 20.37
N ALA A 84 -4.15 16.68 19.11
CA ALA A 84 -2.86 16.09 18.79
C ALA A 84 -1.83 17.13 19.21
N ARG A 85 -1.19 16.90 20.36
CA ARG A 85 -0.04 17.70 20.76
C ARG A 85 0.94 17.62 19.61
N ALA A 86 1.65 18.72 19.34
CA ALA A 86 2.79 18.64 18.44
C ALA A 86 3.67 17.46 18.89
N PRO A 87 4.10 16.57 17.96
CA PRO A 87 4.90 15.42 18.33
C PRO A 87 6.14 15.89 19.08
N THR A 88 6.51 15.18 20.14
CA THR A 88 7.72 15.52 20.89
C THR A 88 8.95 15.34 19.98
N PRO A 89 10.05 16.05 20.23
CA PRO A 89 11.31 15.83 19.49
C PRO A 89 11.74 14.35 19.51
N GLU A 90 11.51 13.65 20.62
CA GLU A 90 11.75 12.21 20.74
C GLU A 90 10.85 11.37 19.83
N GLU A 91 9.56 11.73 19.69
CA GLU A 91 8.62 11.06 18.78
C GLU A 91 9.02 11.27 17.32
N VAL A 92 9.41 12.49 16.94
CA VAL A 92 9.93 12.81 15.59
C VAL A 92 11.21 12.03 15.30
N GLU A 93 12.14 11.99 16.25
CA GLU A 93 13.41 11.30 16.08
C GLU A 93 13.22 9.78 16.00
N ARG A 94 12.31 9.18 16.78
CA ARG A 94 11.97 7.77 16.65
C ARG A 94 11.44 7.42 15.25
N VAL A 95 10.48 8.19 14.74
CA VAL A 95 9.91 7.97 13.40
C VAL A 95 10.99 8.09 12.33
N ARG A 96 11.90 9.08 12.46
CA ARG A 96 13.03 9.26 11.55
C ARG A 96 13.96 8.06 11.54
N LEU A 97 14.41 7.62 12.71
CA LEU A 97 15.33 6.47 12.86
C LEU A 97 14.69 5.18 12.34
N GLN A 98 13.40 5.00 12.60
CA GLN A 98 12.64 3.84 12.15
C GLN A 98 12.47 3.82 10.62
N THR A 99 12.19 4.97 10.01
CA THR A 99 12.13 5.11 8.54
C THR A 99 13.49 4.76 7.91
N GLN A 100 14.59 5.29 8.46
CA GLN A 100 15.94 4.97 7.99
C GLN A 100 16.30 3.49 8.13
N LEU A 101 15.83 2.83 9.20
CA LEU A 101 16.03 1.41 9.40
C LEU A 101 15.33 0.59 8.31
N TYR A 102 14.08 0.93 7.98
CA TYR A 102 13.33 0.25 6.92
C TYR A 102 13.95 0.45 5.55
N GLU A 103 14.37 1.68 5.20
CA GLU A 103 15.09 1.95 3.95
C GLU A 103 16.37 1.08 3.83
N ARG A 104 17.16 0.98 4.91
CA ARG A 104 18.35 0.13 4.92
C ARG A 104 18.02 -1.35 4.74
N LYS A 105 16.97 -1.85 5.40
CA LYS A 105 16.52 -3.25 5.26
C LYS A 105 16.05 -3.54 3.83
N VAL A 106 15.26 -2.65 3.24
CA VAL A 106 14.84 -2.78 1.83
C VAL A 106 16.04 -2.75 0.88
N GLY A 107 17.05 -1.90 1.14
CA GLY A 107 18.31 -1.91 0.40
C GLY A 107 19.08 -3.23 0.51
N SER A 108 19.08 -3.86 1.70
CA SER A 108 19.67 -5.18 1.90
C SER A 108 18.90 -6.27 1.13
N LEU A 109 17.57 -6.24 1.14
CA LEU A 109 16.73 -7.14 0.34
C LEU A 109 17.02 -7.01 -1.16
N LEU A 110 17.18 -5.78 -1.67
CA LEU A 110 17.55 -5.54 -3.07
C LEU A 110 18.94 -6.12 -3.39
N THR A 111 19.89 -6.04 -2.46
CA THR A 111 21.20 -6.66 -2.62
C THR A 111 21.10 -8.18 -2.71
N MET A 112 20.26 -8.81 -1.89
CA MET A 112 19.99 -10.26 -1.96
C MET A 112 19.33 -10.64 -3.29
N VAL A 113 18.41 -9.83 -3.82
CA VAL A 113 17.81 -10.03 -5.13
C VAL A 113 18.86 -9.97 -6.25
N ASP A 114 19.80 -9.04 -6.17
CA ASP A 114 20.91 -8.95 -7.13
C ASP A 114 21.84 -10.17 -7.05
N GLU A 115 22.13 -10.66 -5.85
CA GLU A 115 22.90 -11.91 -5.67
C GLU A 115 22.18 -13.14 -6.21
N LEU A 116 20.86 -13.20 -6.01
CA LEU A 116 20.00 -14.27 -6.50
C LEU A 116 19.92 -14.25 -8.04
N GLU A 117 19.95 -13.07 -8.67
CA GLU A 117 20.07 -12.93 -10.13
C GLU A 117 21.40 -13.50 -10.65
N ARG A 118 22.52 -13.15 -9.98
CA ARG A 118 23.87 -13.58 -10.37
C ARG A 118 24.11 -15.06 -10.14
N SER A 119 23.54 -15.62 -9.07
CA SER A 119 23.79 -16.98 -8.60
C SER A 119 22.49 -17.57 -8.01
N PRO A 120 21.60 -18.10 -8.87
CA PRO A 120 20.30 -18.63 -8.43
C PRO A 120 20.48 -19.83 -7.51
N SER A 121 19.81 -19.82 -6.35
CA SER A 121 19.80 -20.94 -5.40
C SER A 121 18.56 -20.87 -4.51
N MET A 122 17.95 -22.03 -4.27
CA MET A 122 16.81 -22.17 -3.36
C MET A 122 17.13 -21.72 -1.92
N GLU A 123 18.37 -21.88 -1.49
CA GLU A 123 18.83 -21.40 -0.18
C GLU A 123 18.69 -19.87 -0.08
N LYS A 124 19.14 -19.15 -1.12
CA LYS A 124 19.05 -17.68 -1.18
C LYS A 124 17.62 -17.18 -1.26
N VAL A 125 16.74 -17.90 -1.97
CA VAL A 125 15.31 -17.60 -1.98
C VAL A 125 14.72 -17.74 -0.58
N GLY A 126 15.08 -18.80 0.15
CA GLY A 126 14.63 -19.01 1.52
C GLY A 126 15.12 -17.94 2.49
N ILE A 127 16.39 -17.53 2.38
CA ILE A 127 16.95 -16.42 3.18
C ILE A 127 16.19 -15.11 2.90
N LEU A 128 15.98 -14.78 1.62
CA LEU A 128 15.26 -13.57 1.22
C LEU A 128 13.81 -13.56 1.74
N GLU A 129 13.13 -14.70 1.67
CA GLU A 129 11.76 -14.86 2.17
C GLU A 129 11.68 -14.67 3.69
N ASN A 130 12.63 -15.23 4.44
CA ASN A 130 12.69 -15.05 5.89
C ASN A 130 12.95 -13.58 6.26
N GLU A 131 13.88 -12.91 5.60
CA GLU A 131 14.17 -11.49 5.84
C GLU A 131 12.96 -10.59 5.51
N LEU A 132 12.18 -10.96 4.48
CA LEU A 132 10.91 -10.29 4.18
C LEU A 132 9.87 -10.51 5.28
N LEU A 133 9.71 -11.75 5.77
CA LEU A 133 8.79 -12.07 6.87
C LEU A 133 9.18 -11.33 8.16
N ASP A 134 10.46 -11.31 8.51
CA ASP A 134 10.98 -10.59 9.67
C ASP A 134 10.68 -9.09 9.56
N LEU A 135 10.85 -8.51 8.38
CA LEU A 135 10.51 -7.10 8.13
C LEU A 135 8.99 -6.85 8.24
N VAL A 136 8.14 -7.75 7.72
CA VAL A 136 6.68 -7.67 7.89
C VAL A 136 6.30 -7.66 9.36
N GLU A 137 6.86 -8.57 10.16
CA GLU A 137 6.59 -8.63 11.59
C GLU A 137 7.07 -7.38 12.32
N GLU A 138 8.26 -6.88 11.99
CA GLU A 138 8.82 -5.66 12.58
C GLU A 138 7.93 -4.44 12.30
N VAL A 139 7.47 -4.27 11.06
CA VAL A 139 6.52 -3.22 10.68
C VAL A 139 5.17 -3.42 11.39
N GLY A 140 4.72 -4.67 11.54
CA GLY A 140 3.52 -5.01 12.30
C GLY A 140 3.60 -4.59 13.77
N ARG A 141 4.71 -4.93 14.46
CA ARG A 141 4.95 -4.53 15.86
C ARG A 141 5.02 -3.01 16.02
N ALA A 142 5.65 -2.33 15.07
CA ALA A 142 5.68 -0.87 15.03
C ALA A 142 4.30 -0.23 14.85
N ARG A 143 3.41 -0.89 14.10
CA ARG A 143 2.07 -0.39 13.80
C ARG A 143 1.12 -0.44 15.00
N GLU A 144 1.27 -1.42 15.89
CA GLU A 144 0.38 -1.60 17.05
C GLU A 144 0.22 -0.33 17.93
N PRO A 145 1.31 0.35 18.35
CA PRO A 145 1.19 1.59 19.10
C PRO A 145 0.90 2.81 18.22
N ALA A 146 1.12 2.74 16.90
CA ALA A 146 1.00 3.87 15.99
C ALA A 146 -0.44 4.42 15.92
N ARG A 147 -0.57 5.72 15.67
CA ARG A 147 -1.88 6.39 15.56
C ARG A 147 -1.92 7.34 14.36
N GLY A 148 -3.13 7.68 13.91
CA GLY A 148 -3.33 8.66 12.84
C GLY A 148 -2.61 8.27 11.54
N ARG A 149 -1.85 9.21 10.96
CA ARG A 149 -1.16 9.04 9.66
C ARG A 149 -0.07 7.97 9.70
N GLU A 150 0.63 7.83 10.82
CA GLU A 150 1.69 6.83 11.00
C GLU A 150 1.14 5.39 10.90
N ALA A 151 0.03 5.11 11.58
CA ALA A 151 -0.62 3.79 11.52
C ALA A 151 -1.10 3.42 10.11
N VAL A 152 -1.50 4.42 9.32
CA VAL A 152 -1.91 4.23 7.92
C VAL A 152 -0.71 3.90 7.05
N ILE A 153 0.41 4.63 7.20
CA ILE A 153 1.63 4.40 6.43
C ILE A 153 2.21 3.02 6.75
N LEU A 154 2.35 2.68 8.03
CA LEU A 154 2.86 1.37 8.45
C LEU A 154 1.94 0.23 8.00
N GLY A 155 0.62 0.44 8.02
CA GLY A 155 -0.34 -0.54 7.50
C GLY A 155 -0.22 -0.75 5.97
N ALA A 156 0.00 0.33 5.21
CA ALA A 156 0.22 0.23 3.77
C ALA A 156 1.55 -0.47 3.44
N LEU A 157 2.62 -0.13 4.17
CA LEU A 157 3.94 -0.76 4.06
C LEU A 157 3.86 -2.26 4.38
N GLN A 158 3.23 -2.62 5.51
CA GLN A 158 3.03 -4.01 5.91
C GLN A 158 2.28 -4.80 4.82
N GLY A 159 1.17 -4.26 4.31
CA GLY A 159 0.40 -4.91 3.26
C GLY A 159 1.15 -5.05 1.93
N ALA A 160 2.00 -4.08 1.57
CA ALA A 160 2.84 -4.16 0.37
C ALA A 160 3.91 -5.25 0.50
N LEU A 161 4.55 -5.37 1.67
CA LEU A 161 5.52 -6.43 1.95
C LEU A 161 4.86 -7.82 1.95
N GLU A 162 3.69 -7.98 2.56
CA GLU A 162 2.89 -9.21 2.51
C GLU A 162 2.51 -9.60 1.07
N ALA A 163 2.18 -8.61 0.23
CA ALA A 163 1.88 -8.84 -1.17
C ALA A 163 3.12 -9.35 -1.93
N ILE A 164 4.31 -8.80 -1.69
CA ILE A 164 5.56 -9.30 -2.30
C ILE A 164 5.80 -10.77 -1.98
N ILE A 165 5.61 -11.17 -0.72
CA ILE A 165 5.79 -12.57 -0.31
C ILE A 165 4.81 -13.48 -1.07
N ARG A 166 3.54 -13.09 -1.13
CA ARG A 166 2.49 -13.90 -1.77
C ARG A 166 2.62 -13.92 -3.30
N GLU A 167 2.93 -12.79 -3.91
CA GLU A 167 2.76 -12.56 -5.36
C GLU A 167 4.08 -12.65 -6.13
N ASP A 168 5.23 -12.38 -5.49
CA ASP A 168 6.54 -12.36 -6.17
C ASP A 168 7.44 -13.54 -5.74
N ILE A 169 7.53 -13.86 -4.45
CA ILE A 169 8.40 -14.95 -3.97
C ILE A 169 7.96 -16.32 -4.47
N ALA A 170 6.65 -16.60 -4.47
CA ALA A 170 6.12 -17.87 -4.95
C ALA A 170 6.47 -18.15 -6.44
N PRO A 171 6.30 -17.20 -7.38
CA PRO A 171 6.80 -17.35 -8.75
C PRO A 171 8.32 -17.50 -8.88
N VAL A 172 9.11 -16.77 -8.08
CA VAL A 172 10.58 -16.91 -8.06
C VAL A 172 10.96 -18.34 -7.66
N ARG A 173 10.35 -18.88 -6.61
CA ARG A 173 10.58 -20.26 -6.17
C ARG A 173 10.19 -21.27 -7.25
N ALA A 174 9.00 -21.12 -7.84
CA ALA A 174 8.51 -22.04 -8.87
C ALA A 174 9.40 -22.04 -10.12
N SER A 175 9.81 -20.85 -10.59
CA SER A 175 10.70 -20.72 -11.76
C SER A 175 12.10 -21.26 -11.50
N LEU A 176 12.61 -21.13 -10.28
CA LEU A 176 13.91 -21.70 -9.90
C LEU A 176 13.88 -23.22 -9.83
N ILE A 177 12.82 -23.82 -9.27
CA ILE A 177 12.62 -25.28 -9.29
C ILE A 177 12.62 -25.82 -10.73
N LEU A 178 11.96 -25.11 -11.65
CA LEU A 178 11.97 -25.48 -13.07
C LEU A 178 13.37 -25.37 -13.67
N LEU A 179 14.11 -24.30 -13.36
CA LEU A 179 15.47 -24.10 -13.85
C LEU A 179 16.44 -25.17 -13.35
N GLU A 180 16.38 -25.56 -12.07
CA GLU A 180 17.26 -26.56 -11.46
C GLU A 180 16.98 -27.99 -11.98
N ARG A 181 15.74 -28.29 -12.39
CA ARG A 181 15.34 -29.63 -12.85
C ARG A 181 15.46 -29.85 -14.35
N GLU A 182 15.59 -28.79 -15.13
CA GLU A 182 15.57 -28.87 -16.59
C GLU A 182 16.93 -29.31 -17.15
N THR A 183 16.92 -30.28 -18.06
CA THR A 183 18.13 -30.85 -18.65
C THR A 183 18.23 -30.59 -20.14
N LEU A 184 17.13 -30.19 -20.79
CA LEU A 184 17.10 -29.92 -22.23
C LEU A 184 17.60 -28.49 -22.52
N PRO A 185 18.66 -28.29 -23.33
CA PRO A 185 19.30 -26.98 -23.52
C PRO A 185 18.35 -25.84 -23.91
N MET A 186 17.40 -26.09 -24.83
CA MET A 186 16.43 -25.06 -25.25
C MET A 186 15.46 -24.66 -24.12
N ARG A 187 15.13 -25.61 -23.25
CA ARG A 187 14.20 -25.39 -22.13
C ARG A 187 14.90 -24.76 -20.94
N ILE A 188 16.21 -25.04 -20.74
CA ILE A 188 17.05 -24.33 -19.75
C ILE A 188 17.04 -22.83 -20.04
N GLU A 189 17.24 -22.43 -21.30
CA GLU A 189 17.25 -21.01 -21.66
C GLU A 189 15.87 -20.36 -21.46
N ALA A 190 14.78 -21.08 -21.75
CA ALA A 190 13.42 -20.61 -21.48
C ALA A 190 13.15 -20.48 -19.97
N ALA A 191 13.56 -21.45 -19.16
CA ALA A 191 13.43 -21.44 -17.71
C ALA A 191 14.24 -20.29 -17.09
N LYS A 192 15.47 -20.06 -17.58
CA LYS A 192 16.32 -18.94 -17.18
C LYS A 192 15.67 -17.60 -17.48
N ARG A 193 15.12 -17.41 -18.68
CA ARG A 193 14.37 -16.18 -19.02
C ARG A 193 13.15 -15.97 -18.13
N SER A 194 12.42 -17.04 -17.81
CA SER A 194 11.27 -17.00 -16.90
C SER A 194 11.70 -16.54 -15.51
N PHE A 195 12.75 -17.15 -14.95
CA PHE A 195 13.32 -16.79 -13.64
C PHE A 195 13.81 -15.33 -13.60
N LEU A 196 14.55 -14.88 -14.61
CA LEU A 196 15.00 -13.49 -14.68
C LEU A 196 13.81 -12.51 -14.78
N SER A 197 12.69 -12.94 -15.36
CA SER A 197 11.48 -12.13 -15.40
C SER A 197 10.84 -11.98 -14.01
N THR A 198 10.78 -13.06 -13.22
CA THR A 198 10.26 -13.00 -11.85
C THR A 198 11.17 -12.17 -10.94
N ILE A 199 12.49 -12.28 -11.09
CA ILE A 199 13.47 -11.42 -10.38
C ILE A 199 13.26 -9.94 -10.71
N ARG A 200 13.05 -9.59 -11.98
CA ARG A 200 12.77 -8.20 -12.40
C ARG A 200 11.49 -7.66 -11.77
N LEU A 201 10.44 -8.46 -11.65
CA LEU A 201 9.18 -8.06 -11.01
C LEU A 201 9.38 -7.83 -9.51
N LEU A 202 10.01 -8.79 -8.82
CA LEU A 202 10.35 -8.67 -7.40
C LEU A 202 11.16 -7.41 -7.08
N ARG A 203 12.22 -7.15 -7.87
CA ARG A 203 13.04 -5.92 -7.74
C ARG A 203 12.19 -4.66 -7.89
N LYS A 204 11.28 -4.65 -8.87
CA LYS A 204 10.39 -3.51 -9.10
C LYS A 204 9.47 -3.28 -7.90
N SER A 205 8.86 -4.33 -7.36
CA SER A 205 7.99 -4.24 -6.18
C SER A 205 8.74 -3.69 -4.96
N LEU A 206 9.94 -4.20 -4.67
CA LEU A 206 10.78 -3.71 -3.58
C LEU A 206 11.23 -2.24 -3.77
N THR A 207 11.53 -1.86 -5.01
CA THR A 207 11.93 -0.49 -5.33
C THR A 207 10.77 0.49 -5.13
N ILE A 208 9.54 0.11 -5.49
CA ILE A 208 8.34 0.93 -5.25
C ILE A 208 8.16 1.18 -3.75
N ILE A 209 8.35 0.15 -2.92
CA ILE A 209 8.28 0.28 -1.46
C ILE A 209 9.35 1.25 -0.93
N SER A 210 10.57 1.21 -1.50
CA SER A 210 11.65 2.12 -1.09
C SER A 210 11.44 3.59 -1.47
N LEU A 211 10.53 3.89 -2.40
CA LEU A 211 10.26 5.25 -2.90
C LEU A 211 8.97 5.85 -2.34
N SER A 212 8.24 5.10 -1.51
CA SER A 212 6.91 5.45 -0.95
C SER A 212 7.01 5.95 0.48
#